data_AF-A0A7H9BAE1-F1
#
_entry.id   AF-A0A7H9BAE1-F1
#
_cell.length_a   1.000
_cell.length_b   1.000
_cell.length_c   1.000
_cell.angle_alpha   90.00
_cell.angle_beta   90.00
_cell.angle_gamma   90.00
#
_symmetry.space_group_name_H-M   'P 1'
#
loop_
_entity.id
_entity.type
_entity.pdbx_description
1 polymer ?
#
loop_
_entity_poly.entity_id
_entity_poly.type
_entity_poly.pdbx_seq_one_letter_code
_entity_poly.pdbx_strand_id
1 'polypeptide(L)'
;MLVLQLILVWKCLLIQLAACSSSKERTHVDLAMSIDEYYDTVNSKISYTMVEFTTPWCHHCKKLKPNFLKLSKMYENDTTVPPVKFLEVNCEVFGTTICRDMPGFPMIYLIQPRVKPLILPKSETSVPFWRKLWTKIRNRIEDPMWQLDKDRIINYNGKREAIPMKKFIESVRAKDALVERVNNVLNDKFECSQDDEPCQLGKRYVLENLDKLSPKQLGQERLKLESIIKNAGEKEDDAIKVAIELIKFKLQILNHFDKSNEEQINVYDEL
;
A
#
# COMPACT_ATOMS: atom_id res chain seq x y z
N MET A 1 -18.27 58.05 -34.40
CA MET A 1 -18.01 56.75 -35.06
C MET A 1 -16.83 55.99 -34.45
N LEU A 2 -15.69 56.62 -34.12
CA LEU A 2 -14.50 55.94 -33.57
C LEU A 2 -14.70 55.32 -32.17
N VAL A 3 -15.48 55.96 -31.29
CA VAL A 3 -15.73 55.46 -29.92
C VAL A 3 -16.54 54.16 -29.92
N LEU A 4 -17.48 53.99 -30.86
CA LEU A 4 -18.29 52.78 -30.99
C LEU A 4 -17.46 51.59 -31.50
N GLN A 5 -16.49 51.84 -32.39
CA GLN A 5 -15.57 50.82 -32.89
C GLN A 5 -14.59 50.35 -31.81
N LEU A 6 -14.08 51.27 -30.97
CA LEU A 6 -13.21 50.93 -29.82
C LEU A 6 -13.94 50.07 -28.78
N ILE A 7 -15.22 50.35 -28.49
CA ILE A 7 -16.02 49.55 -27.54
C ILE A 7 -16.29 48.14 -28.10
N LEU A 8 -16.53 48.00 -29.41
CA LEU A 8 -16.75 46.70 -30.06
C LEU A 8 -15.48 45.84 -30.08
N VAL A 9 -14.31 46.45 -30.35
CA VAL A 9 -13.02 45.76 -30.32
C VAL A 9 -12.68 45.33 -28.89
N TRP A 10 -12.94 46.18 -27.89
CA TRP A 10 -12.64 45.84 -26.49
C TRP A 10 -13.58 44.78 -25.93
N LYS A 11 -14.86 44.78 -26.34
CA LYS A 11 -15.80 43.69 -26.03
C LYS A 11 -15.39 42.37 -26.69
N CYS A 12 -14.91 42.38 -27.93
CA CYS A 12 -14.38 41.17 -28.58
C CYS A 12 -13.12 40.63 -27.89
N LEU A 13 -12.22 41.53 -27.44
CA LEU A 13 -11.01 41.15 -26.71
C LEU A 13 -11.34 40.53 -25.33
N LEU A 14 -12.37 41.04 -24.65
CA LEU A 14 -12.83 40.50 -23.37
C LEU A 14 -13.56 39.16 -23.53
N ILE A 15 -14.23 38.91 -24.66
CA ILE A 15 -14.89 37.63 -24.95
C ILE A 15 -13.87 36.53 -25.29
N GLN A 16 -12.72 36.87 -25.88
CA GLN A 16 -11.66 35.89 -26.20
C GLN A 16 -10.88 35.39 -24.97
N LEU A 17 -10.85 36.15 -23.86
CA LEU A 17 -10.21 35.70 -22.61
C LEU A 17 -11.08 34.75 -21.77
N ALA A 18 -12.38 34.63 -22.08
CA ALA A 18 -13.31 33.77 -21.35
C ALA A 18 -13.44 32.35 -21.94
N ALA A 19 -12.80 32.06 -23.09
CA ALA A 19 -12.96 30.79 -23.80
C ALA A 19 -11.65 29.97 -23.86
N CYS A 20 -11.03 29.72 -22.71
CA CYS A 20 -10.10 28.60 -22.56
C CYS A 20 -10.04 28.08 -21.11
N SER A 21 -11.19 27.88 -20.47
CA SER A 21 -11.25 26.85 -19.44
C SER A 21 -11.40 25.51 -20.16
N SER A 22 -10.27 24.96 -20.64
CA SER A 22 -10.18 23.52 -20.88
C SER A 22 -10.45 22.85 -19.53
N SER A 23 -11.71 22.49 -19.27
CA SER A 23 -12.05 21.55 -18.21
C SER A 23 -11.39 20.23 -18.58
N LYS A 24 -10.14 20.07 -18.14
CA LYS A 24 -9.46 18.78 -18.16
C LYS A 24 -10.32 17.88 -17.28
N GLU A 25 -11.20 17.11 -17.92
CA GLU A 25 -11.96 16.07 -17.25
C GLU A 25 -10.91 15.20 -16.56
N ARG A 26 -10.83 15.30 -15.22
CA ARG A 26 -9.75 14.64 -14.48
C ARG A 26 -9.95 13.15 -14.68
N THR A 27 -9.12 12.54 -15.51
CA THR A 27 -9.03 11.09 -15.54
C THR A 27 -8.59 10.67 -14.15
N HIS A 28 -9.39 9.88 -13.43
CA HIS A 28 -9.03 9.38 -12.09
C HIS A 28 -7.85 8.38 -12.11
N VAL A 29 -7.25 8.17 -13.27
CA VAL A 29 -6.03 7.39 -13.45
C VAL A 29 -4.96 8.39 -13.89
N ASP A 30 -3.95 8.54 -13.06
CA ASP A 30 -2.79 9.36 -13.35
C ASP A 30 -1.87 8.63 -14.33
N LEU A 31 -1.20 9.36 -15.21
CA LEU A 31 -0.20 8.82 -16.12
C LEU A 31 1.18 9.17 -15.60
N ALA A 32 2.05 8.18 -15.41
CA ALA A 32 3.44 8.46 -15.06
C ALA A 32 4.13 9.16 -16.25
N MET A 33 4.49 10.44 -16.11
CA MET A 33 5.16 11.20 -17.17
C MET A 33 6.68 11.13 -17.04
N SER A 34 7.20 10.84 -15.85
CA SER A 34 8.64 10.69 -15.59
C SER A 34 8.93 9.56 -14.60
N ILE A 35 10.20 9.18 -14.50
CA ILE A 35 10.66 8.20 -13.53
C ILE A 35 10.49 8.75 -12.11
N ASP A 36 10.81 10.02 -11.89
CA ASP A 36 10.61 10.71 -10.59
C ASP A 36 9.15 10.66 -10.15
N GLU A 37 8.22 11.03 -11.04
CA GLU A 37 6.78 11.08 -10.73
C GLU A 37 6.22 9.69 -10.39
N TYR A 38 6.69 8.65 -11.10
CA TYR A 38 6.36 7.27 -10.75
C TYR A 38 6.76 6.96 -9.31
N TYR A 39 8.03 7.22 -8.98
CA TYR A 39 8.59 6.91 -7.67
C TYR A 39 7.98 7.74 -6.55
N ASP A 40 7.73 9.03 -6.76
CA ASP A 40 7.04 9.93 -5.83
C ASP A 40 5.63 9.43 -5.51
N THR A 41 4.94 8.92 -6.53
CA THR A 41 3.59 8.40 -6.36
C THR A 41 3.61 7.09 -5.58
N VAL A 42 4.44 6.12 -5.99
CA VAL A 42 4.44 4.78 -5.38
C VAL A 42 5.11 4.75 -4.01
N ASN A 43 5.98 5.71 -3.66
CA ASN A 43 6.58 5.84 -2.33
C ASN A 43 5.77 6.70 -1.35
N SER A 44 4.50 6.95 -1.66
CA SER A 44 3.60 7.64 -0.74
C SER A 44 3.53 6.95 0.62
N LYS A 45 3.62 7.74 1.70
CA LYS A 45 3.45 7.27 3.08
C LYS A 45 1.98 7.14 3.50
N ILE A 46 1.08 7.70 2.70
CA ILE A 46 -0.33 7.92 3.10
C ILE A 46 -1.33 7.30 2.12
N SER A 47 -0.88 6.61 1.07
CA SER A 47 -1.79 6.03 0.09
C SER A 47 -1.27 4.73 -0.49
N TYR A 48 -2.18 3.82 -0.79
CA TYR A 48 -1.93 2.70 -1.68
C TYR A 48 -1.87 3.21 -3.12
N THR A 49 -1.06 2.58 -3.96
CA THR A 49 -1.05 2.87 -5.40
C THR A 49 -1.28 1.59 -6.18
N MET A 50 -2.39 1.54 -6.91
CA MET A 50 -2.66 0.49 -7.89
C MET A 50 -2.10 0.93 -9.24
N VAL A 51 -1.08 0.22 -9.72
CA VAL A 51 -0.35 0.54 -10.94
C VAL A 51 -0.69 -0.44 -12.05
N GLU A 52 -1.12 0.07 -13.21
CA GLU A 52 -1.23 -0.69 -14.45
C GLU A 52 0.01 -0.40 -15.33
N PHE A 53 0.76 -1.45 -15.66
CA PHE A 53 1.85 -1.41 -16.63
C PHE A 53 1.35 -1.87 -17.99
N THR A 54 1.43 -0.99 -18.98
CA THR A 54 0.77 -1.13 -20.29
C THR A 54 1.69 -0.79 -21.45
N THR A 55 1.27 -1.14 -22.67
CA THR A 55 1.89 -0.69 -23.93
C THR A 55 0.80 -0.33 -24.95
N PRO A 56 1.04 0.62 -25.88
CA PRO A 56 0.01 1.15 -26.78
C PRO A 56 -0.49 0.13 -27.82
N TRP A 57 0.33 -0.85 -28.19
CA TRP A 57 0.02 -1.89 -29.19
C TRP A 57 -0.62 -3.15 -28.58
N CYS A 58 -0.60 -3.30 -27.26
CA CYS A 58 -1.13 -4.47 -26.56
C CYS A 58 -2.66 -4.53 -26.58
N HIS A 59 -3.23 -5.49 -27.32
CA HIS A 59 -4.68 -5.72 -27.37
C HIS A 59 -5.30 -6.04 -26.01
N HIS A 60 -4.63 -6.83 -25.18
CA HIS A 60 -5.10 -7.17 -23.83
C HIS A 60 -5.16 -5.95 -22.90
N CYS A 61 -4.28 -4.98 -23.10
CA CYS A 61 -4.22 -3.74 -22.34
C CYS A 61 -5.38 -2.81 -22.74
N LYS A 62 -5.68 -2.71 -24.04
CA LYS A 62 -6.87 -1.99 -24.54
C LYS A 62 -8.18 -2.52 -23.95
N LYS A 63 -8.28 -3.84 -23.73
CA LYS A 63 -9.43 -4.47 -23.05
C LYS A 63 -9.51 -4.16 -21.56
N LEU A 64 -8.37 -3.99 -20.87
CA LEU A 64 -8.32 -3.69 -19.43
C LEU A 64 -8.67 -2.24 -19.13
N LYS A 65 -8.23 -1.29 -19.97
CA LYS A 65 -8.40 0.16 -19.78
C LYS A 65 -9.80 0.62 -19.31
N PRO A 66 -10.93 0.19 -19.92
CA PRO A 66 -12.25 0.60 -19.42
C PRO A 66 -12.58 0.05 -18.03
N ASN A 67 -12.12 -1.16 -17.69
CA ASN A 67 -12.33 -1.75 -16.36
C ASN A 67 -11.45 -1.07 -15.31
N PHE A 68 -10.23 -0.69 -15.65
CA PHE A 68 -9.32 0.03 -14.75
C PHE A 68 -9.82 1.44 -14.46
N LEU A 69 -10.31 2.15 -15.47
CA LEU A 69 -10.96 3.45 -15.29
C LEU A 69 -12.24 3.35 -14.45
N LYS A 70 -13.08 2.34 -14.71
CA LYS A 70 -14.29 2.09 -13.92
C LYS A 70 -13.96 1.81 -12.45
N LEU A 71 -12.92 1.01 -12.19
CA LEU A 71 -12.43 0.75 -10.84
C LEU A 71 -12.00 2.06 -10.16
N SER A 72 -11.17 2.86 -10.83
CA SER A 72 -10.69 4.13 -10.25
C SER A 72 -11.85 5.07 -9.86
N LYS A 73 -12.87 5.19 -10.71
CA LYS A 73 -14.09 5.95 -10.39
C LYS A 73 -14.84 5.45 -9.16
N MET A 74 -14.76 4.15 -8.82
CA MET A 74 -15.37 3.62 -7.60
C MET A 74 -14.70 4.16 -6.32
N TYR A 75 -13.46 4.64 -6.42
CA TYR A 75 -12.68 5.18 -5.29
C TYR A 75 -12.69 6.72 -5.22
N GLU A 76 -13.38 7.41 -6.13
CA GLU A 76 -13.44 8.89 -6.14
C GLU A 76 -14.04 9.47 -4.85
N ASN A 77 -15.09 8.84 -4.33
CA ASN A 77 -15.79 9.25 -3.11
C ASN A 77 -15.47 8.32 -1.93
N ASP A 78 -14.43 7.50 -2.04
CA ASP A 78 -14.00 6.63 -0.95
C ASP A 78 -13.28 7.47 0.12
N THR A 79 -13.91 7.59 1.29
CA THR A 79 -13.38 8.35 2.44
C THR A 79 -12.50 7.50 3.35
N THR A 80 -12.31 6.22 3.02
CA THR A 80 -11.54 5.32 3.87
C THR A 80 -10.04 5.63 3.78
N VAL A 81 -9.37 5.61 4.93
CA VAL A 81 -7.93 5.88 5.06
C VAL A 81 -7.18 4.56 5.26
N PRO A 82 -5.99 4.36 4.66
CA PRO A 82 -5.37 5.17 3.61
C PRO A 82 -6.10 5.11 2.26
N PRO A 83 -6.16 6.21 1.48
CA PRO A 83 -6.76 6.23 0.14
C PRO A 83 -5.98 5.38 -0.87
N VAL A 84 -6.62 5.14 -2.02
CA VAL A 84 -6.06 4.37 -3.14
C VAL A 84 -5.90 5.27 -4.36
N LYS A 85 -4.67 5.36 -4.89
CA LYS A 85 -4.35 6.03 -6.14
C LYS A 85 -4.28 5.03 -7.29
N PHE A 86 -4.56 5.50 -8.50
CA PHE A 86 -4.49 4.69 -9.73
C PHE A 86 -3.50 5.32 -10.70
N LEU A 87 -2.51 4.53 -11.12
CA LEU A 87 -1.40 4.99 -11.96
C LEU A 87 -1.26 4.10 -13.19
N GLU A 88 -1.21 4.69 -14.38
CA GLU A 88 -0.89 4.02 -15.65
C GLU A 88 0.57 4.31 -16.03
N VAL A 89 1.35 3.26 -16.29
CA VAL A 89 2.76 3.33 -16.69
C VAL A 89 2.91 2.76 -18.09
N ASN A 90 3.36 3.59 -19.03
CA ASN A 90 3.64 3.18 -20.40
C ASN A 90 5.04 2.57 -20.52
N CYS A 91 5.10 1.25 -20.63
CA CYS A 91 6.34 0.50 -20.73
C CYS A 91 7.02 0.55 -22.10
N GLU A 92 6.39 1.14 -23.12
CA GLU A 92 7.08 1.51 -24.35
C GLU A 92 8.12 2.61 -24.07
N VAL A 93 7.80 3.54 -23.17
CA VAL A 93 8.66 4.67 -22.79
C VAL A 93 9.63 4.26 -21.68
N PHE A 94 9.15 3.50 -20.68
CA PHE A 94 9.93 3.14 -19.49
C PHE A 94 10.43 1.68 -19.50
N GLY A 95 10.60 1.10 -20.69
CA GLY A 95 10.97 -0.31 -20.88
C GLY A 95 12.30 -0.70 -20.22
N THR A 96 13.32 0.16 -20.29
CA THR A 96 14.66 -0.13 -19.75
C THR A 96 14.82 0.20 -18.26
N THR A 97 13.86 0.90 -17.67
CA THR A 97 13.93 1.41 -16.30
C THR A 97 12.89 0.73 -15.42
N ILE A 98 11.68 1.27 -15.37
CA ILE A 98 10.60 0.82 -14.50
C ILE A 98 10.11 -0.58 -14.91
N CYS A 99 10.05 -0.85 -16.22
CA CYS A 99 9.44 -2.08 -16.74
C CYS A 99 10.43 -3.18 -17.13
N ARG A 100 11.71 -3.07 -16.72
CA ARG A 100 12.79 -3.96 -17.16
C ARG A 100 12.51 -5.44 -16.90
N ASP A 101 11.96 -5.75 -15.74
CA ASP A 101 11.77 -7.13 -15.26
C ASP A 101 10.33 -7.64 -15.47
N MET A 102 9.53 -6.97 -16.32
CA MET A 102 8.14 -7.34 -16.57
C MET A 102 8.05 -8.48 -17.61
N PRO A 103 7.39 -9.61 -17.28
CA PRO A 103 7.32 -10.77 -18.18
C PRO A 103 6.36 -10.58 -19.36
N GLY A 104 5.45 -9.61 -19.29
CA GLY A 104 4.45 -9.34 -20.32
C GLY A 104 3.49 -8.23 -19.89
N PHE A 105 2.47 -7.93 -20.71
CA PHE A 105 1.51 -6.86 -20.44
C PHE A 105 0.06 -7.30 -20.70
N PRO A 106 -0.94 -6.74 -19.97
CA PRO A 106 -0.77 -5.79 -18.87
C PRO A 106 -0.39 -6.46 -17.54
N MET A 107 0.42 -5.78 -16.74
CA MET A 107 0.73 -6.15 -15.36
C MET A 107 0.07 -5.18 -14.40
N ILE A 108 -0.41 -5.69 -13.26
CA ILE A 108 -1.12 -4.88 -12.27
C ILE A 108 -0.50 -5.14 -10.91
N TYR A 109 0.04 -4.10 -10.29
CA TYR A 109 0.55 -4.15 -8.92
C TYR A 109 -0.30 -3.29 -8.01
N LEU A 110 -0.48 -3.75 -6.77
CA LEU A 110 -0.92 -2.90 -5.67
C LEU A 110 0.28 -2.68 -4.76
N ILE A 111 0.68 -1.42 -4.63
CA ILE A 111 1.83 -1.00 -3.83
C ILE A 111 1.30 -0.42 -2.53
N GLN A 112 1.73 -1.00 -1.41
CA GLN A 112 1.36 -0.55 -0.06
C GLN A 112 2.04 0.77 0.30
N PRO A 113 1.44 1.59 1.20
CA PRO A 113 2.07 2.81 1.66
C PRO A 113 3.41 2.53 2.34
N ARG A 114 4.34 3.49 2.25
CA ARG A 114 5.66 3.37 2.85
C ARG A 114 5.58 3.60 4.36
N VAL A 115 5.67 2.53 5.15
CA VAL A 115 5.68 2.58 6.62
C VAL A 115 7.11 2.67 7.17
N LYS A 116 8.05 1.92 6.60
CA LYS A 116 9.45 1.88 7.04
C LYS A 116 10.32 2.85 6.21
N PRO A 117 11.40 3.42 6.80
CA PRO A 117 12.41 4.09 6.00
C PRO A 117 13.12 3.08 5.10
N LEU A 118 13.41 3.46 3.85
CA LEU A 118 14.15 2.65 2.90
C LEU A 118 15.57 2.43 3.46
N ILE A 119 15.93 1.16 3.67
CA ILE A 119 17.28 0.78 4.10
C ILE A 119 18.10 0.58 2.85
N LEU A 120 18.98 1.54 2.55
CA LEU A 120 19.90 1.39 1.43
C LEU A 120 20.90 0.28 1.75
N PRO A 121 21.13 -0.68 0.83
CA PRO A 121 22.24 -1.60 0.98
C PRO A 121 23.50 -0.74 1.10
N LYS A 122 24.17 -0.81 2.26
CA LYS A 122 25.45 -0.14 2.44
C LYS A 122 26.39 -0.73 1.41
N SER A 123 26.82 0.08 0.45
CA SER A 123 27.91 -0.27 -0.46
C SER A 123 29.13 -0.62 0.40
N GLU A 124 29.40 -1.91 0.54
CA GLU A 124 30.53 -2.45 1.26
C GLU A 124 31.78 -2.31 0.39
N THR A 125 32.31 -1.10 0.36
CA THR A 125 33.63 -0.82 -0.20
C THR A 125 34.40 0.03 0.79
N SER A 126 35.66 -0.33 1.03
CA SER A 126 36.61 0.40 1.87
C SER A 126 36.89 1.79 1.29
N VAL A 127 35.93 2.69 1.40
CA VAL A 127 36.05 4.06 0.90
C VAL A 127 36.73 4.94 1.96
N PRO A 128 37.62 5.87 1.54
CA PRO A 128 38.28 6.81 2.44
C PRO A 128 37.29 7.58 3.34
N PHE A 129 37.72 7.96 4.55
CA PHE A 129 36.88 8.64 5.55
C PHE A 129 36.17 9.90 5.01
N TRP A 130 36.84 10.71 4.20
CA TRP A 130 36.23 11.90 3.59
C TRP A 130 35.08 11.52 2.66
N ARG A 131 35.21 10.43 1.90
CA ARG A 131 34.13 9.87 1.10
C ARG A 131 32.98 9.36 1.99
N LYS A 132 33.27 8.75 3.15
CA LYS A 132 32.24 8.36 4.13
C LYS A 132 31.47 9.57 4.68
N LEU A 133 32.17 10.67 5.00
CA LEU A 133 31.56 11.91 5.48
C LEU A 133 30.70 12.58 4.41
N TRP A 134 31.20 12.65 3.17
CA TRP A 134 30.43 13.15 2.02
C TRP A 134 29.24 12.23 1.68
N THR A 135 29.38 10.91 1.74
CA THR A 135 28.24 9.99 1.56
C THR A 135 27.23 10.10 2.69
N LYS A 136 27.66 10.40 3.93
CA LYS A 136 26.73 10.59 5.05
C LYS A 136 25.94 11.90 4.94
N ILE A 137 26.58 12.96 4.43
CA ILE A 137 25.92 14.24 4.13
C ILE A 137 25.00 14.08 2.90
N ARG A 138 25.47 13.39 1.85
CA ARG A 138 24.73 13.15 0.62
C ARG A 138 23.54 12.21 0.82
N ASN A 139 23.70 11.07 1.49
CA ASN A 139 22.62 10.11 1.77
C ASN A 139 21.59 10.65 2.79
N ARG A 140 21.91 11.74 3.52
CA ARG A 140 20.94 12.47 4.34
C ARG A 140 20.03 13.38 3.50
N ILE A 141 20.47 13.72 2.29
CA ILE A 141 19.78 14.59 1.33
C ILE A 141 19.15 13.76 0.19
N GLU A 142 19.76 12.62 -0.15
CA GLU A 142 19.30 11.61 -1.11
C GLU A 142 18.68 10.43 -0.33
N ASP A 143 17.43 10.53 0.12
CA ASP A 143 16.57 9.33 0.06
C ASP A 143 16.46 9.05 -1.44
N PRO A 144 16.98 7.93 -2.00
CA PRO A 144 16.85 7.70 -3.43
C PRO A 144 15.38 7.42 -3.67
N MET A 145 14.66 8.49 -4.00
CA MET A 145 13.29 8.47 -4.51
C MET A 145 13.11 7.31 -5.50
N TRP A 146 14.16 7.03 -6.28
CA TRP A 146 14.29 6.06 -7.36
C TRP A 146 14.41 4.60 -6.92
N GLN A 147 13.91 4.23 -5.74
CA GLN A 147 13.89 2.86 -5.23
C GLN A 147 12.54 2.53 -4.61
N LEU A 148 12.09 1.31 -4.82
CA LEU A 148 10.83 0.79 -4.29
C LEU A 148 11.13 -0.50 -3.51
N ASP A 149 10.68 -0.55 -2.25
CA ASP A 149 10.81 -1.77 -1.44
C ASP A 149 9.94 -2.88 -2.07
N LYS A 150 10.58 -4.01 -2.41
CA LYS A 150 9.90 -5.10 -3.13
C LYS A 150 8.84 -5.81 -2.28
N ASP A 151 8.96 -5.77 -0.97
CA ASP A 151 8.01 -6.34 -0.01
C ASP A 151 6.64 -5.64 -0.03
N ARG A 152 6.59 -4.36 -0.42
CA ARG A 152 5.36 -3.57 -0.55
C ARG A 152 4.58 -3.86 -1.82
N ILE A 153 5.17 -4.59 -2.78
CA ILE A 153 4.59 -4.84 -4.09
C ILE A 153 3.77 -6.13 -4.05
N ILE A 154 2.47 -6.01 -4.25
CA ILE A 154 1.57 -7.16 -4.33
C ILE A 154 1.08 -7.31 -5.77
N ASN A 155 1.48 -8.39 -6.42
CA ASN A 155 1.07 -8.68 -7.80
C ASN A 155 -0.39 -9.17 -7.88
N TYR A 156 -1.18 -8.55 -8.76
CA TYR A 156 -2.55 -8.96 -9.03
C TYR A 156 -2.64 -9.89 -10.25
N ASN A 157 -3.00 -11.14 -10.00
CA ASN A 157 -3.15 -12.18 -11.04
C ASN A 157 -4.61 -12.60 -11.29
N GLY A 158 -5.59 -11.84 -10.78
CA GLY A 158 -7.01 -12.17 -10.86
C GLY A 158 -7.70 -11.75 -12.16
N LYS A 159 -9.03 -11.83 -12.18
CA LYS A 159 -9.86 -11.38 -13.31
C LYS A 159 -9.74 -9.87 -13.51
N ARG A 160 -9.43 -9.44 -14.73
CA ARG A 160 -9.23 -8.03 -15.13
C ARG A 160 -10.52 -7.21 -15.28
N GLU A 161 -11.42 -7.38 -14.32
CA GLU A 161 -12.71 -6.69 -14.21
C GLU A 161 -12.72 -5.79 -12.96
N ALA A 162 -13.51 -4.71 -12.97
CA ALA A 162 -13.50 -3.74 -11.87
C ALA A 162 -13.84 -4.37 -10.49
N ILE A 163 -14.84 -5.24 -10.41
CA ILE A 163 -15.31 -5.80 -9.13
C ILE A 163 -14.27 -6.74 -8.50
N PRO A 164 -13.69 -7.73 -9.21
CA PRO A 164 -12.61 -8.55 -8.67
C PRO A 164 -11.38 -7.75 -8.23
N MET A 165 -10.99 -6.70 -8.97
CA MET A 165 -9.89 -5.83 -8.58
C MET A 165 -10.21 -5.04 -7.31
N LYS A 166 -11.42 -4.49 -7.20
CA LYS A 166 -11.89 -3.81 -5.98
C LYS A 166 -11.81 -4.75 -4.76
N LYS A 167 -12.35 -5.96 -4.88
CA LYS A 167 -12.31 -6.97 -3.80
C LYS A 167 -10.87 -7.31 -3.38
N PHE A 168 -9.96 -7.37 -4.34
CA PHE A 168 -8.54 -7.59 -4.05
C PHE A 168 -7.95 -6.44 -3.23
N ILE A 169 -8.16 -5.19 -3.64
CA ILE A 169 -7.70 -4.00 -2.90
C ILE A 169 -8.26 -4.01 -1.47
N GLU A 170 -9.57 -4.22 -1.32
CA GLU A 170 -10.21 -4.29 0.00
C GLU A 170 -9.65 -5.43 0.85
N SER A 171 -9.37 -6.59 0.25
CA SER A 171 -8.76 -7.72 0.97
C SER A 171 -7.34 -7.42 1.47
N VAL A 172 -6.55 -6.67 0.70
CA VAL A 172 -5.21 -6.24 1.10
C VAL A 172 -5.31 -5.22 2.22
N ARG A 173 -6.16 -4.19 2.06
CA ARG A 173 -6.37 -3.17 3.10
C ARG A 173 -6.86 -3.76 4.43
N ALA A 174 -7.78 -4.73 4.37
CA ALA A 174 -8.27 -5.42 5.56
C ALA A 174 -7.16 -6.20 6.27
N LYS A 175 -6.27 -6.86 5.52
CA LYS A 175 -5.09 -7.55 6.08
C LYS A 175 -4.11 -6.56 6.71
N ASP A 176 -3.85 -5.44 6.04
CA ASP A 176 -2.90 -4.43 6.53
C ASP A 176 -3.41 -3.75 7.80
N ALA A 177 -4.69 -3.38 7.84
CA ALA A 177 -5.33 -2.83 9.04
C ALA A 177 -5.31 -3.82 10.21
N LEU A 178 -5.42 -5.12 9.92
CA LEU A 178 -5.34 -6.17 10.93
C LEU A 178 -3.91 -6.32 11.46
N VAL A 179 -2.89 -6.31 10.60
CA VAL A 179 -1.47 -6.34 11.00
C VAL A 179 -1.12 -5.10 11.82
N GLU A 180 -1.55 -3.92 11.41
CA GLU A 180 -1.36 -2.69 12.18
C GLU A 180 -2.00 -2.78 13.56
N ARG A 181 -3.24 -3.30 13.64
CA ARG A 181 -3.91 -3.54 14.92
C ARG A 181 -3.13 -4.50 15.81
N VAL A 182 -2.61 -5.60 15.26
CA VAL A 182 -1.76 -6.54 16.01
C VAL A 182 -0.51 -5.83 16.54
N ASN A 183 0.18 -5.05 15.71
CA ASN A 183 1.35 -4.29 16.14
C ASN A 183 1.02 -3.28 17.26
N ASN A 184 -0.13 -2.62 17.16
CA ASN A 184 -0.62 -1.69 18.18
C ASN A 184 -0.96 -2.40 19.49
N VAL A 185 -1.55 -3.60 19.44
CA VAL A 185 -1.83 -4.43 20.61
C VAL A 185 -0.54 -4.87 21.30
N LEU A 186 0.47 -5.29 20.53
CA LEU A 186 1.77 -5.75 21.04
C LEU A 186 2.66 -4.59 21.52
N ASN A 187 2.34 -3.35 21.19
CA ASN A 187 3.08 -2.18 21.64
C ASN A 187 2.59 -1.74 23.02
N ASP A 188 3.44 -1.94 24.02
CA ASP A 188 3.18 -1.54 25.41
C ASP A 188 2.80 -0.05 25.56
N LYS A 189 3.37 0.83 24.72
CA LYS A 189 3.16 2.28 24.77
C LYS A 189 1.88 2.75 24.09
N PHE A 190 1.24 1.89 23.30
CA PHE A 190 0.04 2.25 22.56
C PHE A 190 -1.20 2.03 23.42
N GLU A 191 -2.12 2.98 23.50
CA GLU A 191 -3.38 2.81 24.23
C GLU A 191 -4.55 2.62 23.26
N CYS A 192 -5.31 1.54 23.42
CA CYS A 192 -6.50 1.28 22.62
C CYS A 192 -7.60 2.28 22.97
N SER A 193 -8.33 2.77 21.96
CA SER A 193 -9.52 3.60 22.17
C SER A 193 -10.60 2.82 22.94
N GLN A 194 -11.48 3.55 23.65
CA GLN A 194 -12.61 2.95 24.38
C GLN A 194 -13.58 2.23 23.44
N ASP A 195 -13.73 2.72 22.21
CA ASP A 195 -14.63 2.14 21.20
C ASP A 195 -14.00 0.98 20.41
N ASP A 196 -12.70 0.72 20.58
CA ASP A 196 -12.00 -0.36 19.88
C ASP A 196 -11.94 -1.64 20.72
N GLU A 197 -13.11 -2.29 20.86
CA GLU A 197 -13.26 -3.54 21.61
C GLU A 197 -12.26 -4.64 21.16
N PRO A 198 -12.04 -4.91 19.85
CA PRO A 198 -11.06 -5.92 19.46
C PRO A 198 -9.63 -5.59 19.90
N CYS A 199 -9.22 -4.31 19.87
CA CYS A 199 -7.90 -3.91 20.37
C CYS A 199 -7.77 -4.19 21.88
N GLN A 200 -8.78 -3.82 22.67
CA GLN A 200 -8.78 -4.06 24.12
C GLN A 200 -8.75 -5.56 24.45
N LEU A 201 -9.54 -6.37 23.75
CA LEU A 201 -9.53 -7.83 23.89
C LEU A 201 -8.16 -8.43 23.52
N GLY A 202 -7.52 -7.89 22.48
CA GLY A 202 -6.16 -8.25 22.10
C GLY A 202 -5.16 -7.97 23.22
N LYS A 203 -5.18 -6.76 23.80
CA LYS A 203 -4.29 -6.40 24.92
C LYS A 203 -4.52 -7.28 26.14
N ARG A 204 -5.78 -7.56 26.47
CA ARG A 204 -6.12 -8.48 27.56
C ARG A 204 -5.53 -9.87 27.32
N TYR A 205 -5.66 -10.37 26.09
CA TYR A 205 -5.10 -11.68 25.73
C TYR A 205 -3.58 -11.73 25.85
N VAL A 206 -2.86 -10.67 25.47
CA VAL A 206 -1.41 -10.60 25.65
C VAL A 206 -1.04 -10.64 27.14
N LEU A 207 -1.59 -9.72 27.94
CA LEU A 207 -1.24 -9.54 29.36
C LEU A 207 -1.67 -10.70 30.25
N GLU A 208 -2.86 -11.25 30.00
CA GLU A 208 -3.43 -12.30 30.86
C GLU A 208 -2.96 -13.69 30.48
N ASN A 209 -2.68 -13.92 29.19
CA ASN A 209 -2.31 -15.22 28.64
C ASN A 209 -0.85 -15.22 28.19
N LEU A 210 -0.50 -14.52 27.11
CA LEU A 210 0.76 -14.73 26.39
C LEU A 210 2.00 -14.46 27.24
N ASP A 211 2.03 -13.36 27.99
CA ASP A 211 3.20 -12.97 28.81
C ASP A 211 3.53 -13.97 29.92
N LYS A 212 2.59 -14.85 30.26
CA LYS A 212 2.74 -15.86 31.32
C LYS A 212 3.09 -17.24 30.79
N LEU A 213 3.11 -17.44 29.46
CA LEU A 213 3.34 -18.74 28.84
C LEU A 213 4.82 -18.95 28.51
N SER A 214 5.34 -20.13 28.82
CA SER A 214 6.64 -20.57 28.30
C SER A 214 6.58 -20.88 26.79
N PRO A 215 7.72 -20.90 26.07
CA PRO A 215 7.75 -21.19 24.62
C PRO A 215 7.03 -22.49 24.23
N LYS A 216 7.13 -23.53 25.06
CA LYS A 216 6.42 -24.80 24.84
C LYS A 216 4.90 -24.62 24.93
N GLN A 217 4.43 -23.80 25.87
CA GLN A 217 3.01 -23.52 26.06
C GLN A 217 2.45 -22.60 24.96
N LEU A 218 3.25 -21.66 24.44
CA LEU A 218 2.89 -20.84 23.27
C LEU A 218 2.63 -21.72 22.04
N GLY A 219 3.50 -22.71 21.80
CA GLY A 219 3.29 -23.71 20.74
C GLY A 219 2.02 -24.54 20.93
N GLN A 220 1.67 -24.92 22.16
CA GLN A 220 0.43 -25.65 22.46
C GLN A 220 -0.82 -24.80 22.23
N GLU A 221 -0.78 -23.52 22.64
CA GLU A 221 -1.88 -22.58 22.42
C GLU A 221 -2.09 -22.35 20.92
N ARG A 222 -1.02 -22.23 20.13
CA ARG A 222 -1.10 -22.14 18.66
C ARG A 222 -1.88 -23.30 18.06
N LEU A 223 -1.45 -24.53 18.37
CA LEU A 223 -2.08 -25.75 17.87
C LEU A 223 -3.55 -25.86 18.30
N LYS A 224 -3.87 -25.43 19.52
CA LYS A 224 -5.24 -25.40 20.02
C LYS A 224 -6.12 -24.43 19.21
N LEU A 225 -5.66 -23.21 18.98
CA LEU A 225 -6.40 -22.22 18.19
C LEU A 225 -6.59 -22.69 16.74
N GLU A 226 -5.53 -23.23 16.12
CA GLU A 226 -5.59 -23.81 14.77
C GLU A 226 -6.58 -24.98 14.69
N SER A 227 -6.59 -25.86 15.69
CA SER A 227 -7.56 -26.96 15.76
C SER A 227 -8.99 -26.45 15.87
N ILE A 228 -9.24 -25.38 16.63
CA ILE A 228 -10.59 -24.81 16.74
C ILE A 228 -11.04 -24.26 15.39
N ILE A 229 -10.19 -23.50 14.69
CA ILE A 229 -10.48 -22.97 13.35
C ILE A 229 -10.77 -24.12 12.37
N LYS A 230 -9.94 -25.17 12.38
CA LYS A 230 -10.11 -26.35 11.52
C LYS A 230 -11.42 -27.09 11.79
N ASN A 231 -11.77 -27.29 13.06
CA ASN A 231 -12.98 -28.01 13.47
C ASN A 231 -14.25 -27.20 13.25
N ALA A 232 -14.16 -25.87 13.23
CA ALA A 232 -15.31 -25.02 13.00
C ALA A 232 -15.82 -25.12 11.55
N GLY A 233 -14.94 -25.38 10.58
CA GLY A 233 -15.31 -25.51 9.16
C GLY A 233 -15.98 -24.25 8.59
N GLU A 234 -16.74 -24.41 7.51
CA GLU A 234 -17.57 -23.35 6.92
C GLU A 234 -18.99 -23.38 7.51
N LYS A 235 -19.11 -23.18 8.83
CA LYS A 235 -20.43 -23.06 9.46
C LYS A 235 -21.07 -21.73 9.10
N GLU A 236 -22.33 -21.75 8.69
CA GLU A 236 -23.08 -20.56 8.26
C GLU A 236 -23.60 -19.70 9.44
N ASP A 237 -23.53 -20.18 10.67
CA ASP A 237 -23.98 -19.45 11.86
C ASP A 237 -23.13 -18.20 12.11
N ASP A 238 -23.78 -17.04 12.17
CA ASP A 238 -23.12 -15.74 12.28
C ASP A 238 -22.40 -15.53 13.62
N ALA A 239 -22.91 -16.09 14.72
CA ALA A 239 -22.22 -16.03 16.01
C ALA A 239 -20.94 -16.87 15.99
N ILE A 240 -20.98 -18.02 15.30
CA ILE A 240 -19.79 -18.86 15.11
C ILE A 240 -18.75 -18.14 14.25
N LYS A 241 -19.16 -17.43 13.18
CA LYS A 241 -18.24 -16.64 12.34
C LYS A 241 -17.51 -15.56 13.14
N VAL A 242 -18.23 -14.80 13.96
CA VAL A 242 -17.63 -13.76 14.81
C VAL A 242 -16.62 -14.37 15.78
N ALA A 243 -16.95 -15.49 16.40
CA ALA A 243 -16.03 -16.20 17.29
C ALA A 243 -14.77 -16.70 16.56
N ILE A 244 -14.92 -17.24 15.34
CA ILE A 244 -13.80 -17.67 14.50
C ILE A 244 -12.89 -16.49 14.15
N GLU A 245 -13.43 -15.34 13.77
CA GLU A 245 -12.63 -14.15 13.45
C GLU A 245 -11.83 -13.66 14.66
N LEU A 246 -12.41 -13.69 15.85
CA LEU A 246 -11.70 -13.38 17.09
C LEU A 246 -10.58 -14.38 17.39
N ILE A 247 -10.80 -15.67 17.12
CA ILE A 247 -9.77 -16.72 17.27
C ILE A 247 -8.65 -16.53 16.25
N LYS A 248 -8.97 -16.20 15.00
CA LYS A 248 -7.98 -15.85 13.96
C LYS A 248 -7.15 -14.64 14.38
N PHE A 249 -7.79 -13.63 14.95
CA PHE A 249 -7.11 -12.44 15.47
C PHE A 249 -6.12 -12.82 16.60
N LYS A 250 -6.55 -13.61 17.59
CA LYS A 250 -5.66 -14.13 18.64
C LYS A 250 -4.48 -14.93 18.09
N LEU A 251 -4.72 -15.79 17.10
CA LEU A 251 -3.67 -16.57 16.45
C LEU A 251 -2.66 -15.65 15.75
N GLN A 252 -3.11 -14.56 15.13
CA GLN A 252 -2.21 -13.58 14.53
C GLN A 252 -1.40 -12.80 15.56
N ILE A 253 -1.98 -12.43 16.70
CA ILE A 253 -1.25 -11.83 17.81
C ILE A 253 -0.15 -12.77 18.28
N LEU A 254 -0.50 -14.03 18.55
CA LEU A 254 0.45 -15.07 18.97
C LEU A 254 1.60 -15.22 17.97
N ASN A 255 1.31 -15.32 16.67
CA ASN A 255 2.32 -15.46 15.63
C ASN A 255 3.26 -14.24 15.54
N HIS A 256 2.77 -13.03 15.78
CA HIS A 256 3.63 -11.84 15.79
C HIS A 256 4.43 -11.72 17.08
N PHE A 257 3.84 -12.08 18.22
CA PHE A 257 4.51 -12.13 19.53
C PHE A 257 5.71 -13.08 19.52
N ASP A 258 5.53 -14.28 18.96
CA ASP A 258 6.61 -15.26 18.83
C ASP A 258 7.74 -14.75 17.92
N LYS A 259 7.40 -14.12 16.78
CA LYS A 259 8.41 -13.51 15.89
C LYS A 259 9.19 -12.39 16.58
N SER A 260 8.52 -11.51 17.34
CA SER A 260 9.22 -10.45 18.06
C SER A 260 10.17 -11.00 19.12
N ASN A 261 9.82 -12.12 19.77
CA ASN A 261 10.71 -12.77 20.73
C ASN A 261 11.90 -13.44 20.04
N GLU A 262 11.68 -14.10 18.90
CA GLU A 262 12.77 -14.69 18.08
C GLU A 262 13.75 -13.63 17.57
N GLU A 263 13.25 -12.49 17.09
CA GLU A 263 14.09 -11.37 16.65
C GLU A 263 14.90 -10.77 17.79
N GLN A 264 14.35 -10.70 19.01
CA GLN A 264 15.11 -10.26 20.18
C GLN A 264 16.22 -11.24 20.56
N ILE A 265 15.94 -12.55 20.56
CA ILE A 265 16.94 -13.59 20.91
C ILE A 265 18.13 -13.55 19.94
N ASN A 266 17.88 -13.46 18.64
CA ASN A 266 18.94 -13.43 17.63
C ASN A 266 19.81 -12.16 17.73
N VAL A 267 19.26 -11.03 18.16
CA VAL A 267 20.03 -9.80 18.40
C VAL A 267 20.97 -9.95 19.61
N TYR A 268 20.59 -10.73 20.63
CA TYR A 268 21.45 -10.99 21.78
C TYR A 268 22.53 -12.05 21.49
N ASP A 269 22.28 -12.98 20.56
CA ASP A 269 23.26 -14.00 20.17
C ASP A 269 24.33 -13.49 19.18
N GLU A 270 24.11 -12.33 18.54
CA GLU A 270 25.07 -11.67 17.63
C GLU A 270 25.94 -10.57 18.30
N LEU A 271 25.78 -10.34 19.61
CA LEU A 271 26.56 -9.38 20.42
C LEU A 271 27.64 -10.06 21.26
#